data_AF-A0A839JEL6-F1
#
_entry.id   AF-A0A839JEL6-F1
#
_cell.length_a   1.000
_cell.length_b   1.000
_cell.length_c   1.000
_cell.angle_alpha   90.00
_cell.angle_beta   90.00
_cell.angle_gamma   90.00
#
_symmetry.space_group_name_H-M   'P 1'
#
loop_
_entity.id
_entity.type
_entity.pdbx_description
1 polymer ?
#
loop_
_entity_poly.entity_id
_entity_poly.type
_entity_poly.pdbx_seq_one_letter_code
_entity_poly.pdbx_strand_id
1 'polypeptide(L)'
;MLPFLVTPLVLCAAVLLVSGVAKLREPQATRDAFVALRLPRRLADSPAPALLPWGELALGVLLLVGVGWVLLLATVATLLLFFGYLAVIARALGFPEKVSCNCFGKLGEQGVTRRTLVRNAVLVATASLATVAALLHVSVPATLVEATGPTLGWLAMAALTGAVALLVLGHGPADAPTAAGRPTKGSRLPWFTLLDATTRTPVHTGDLPNERTVLLFVSLGCGSCVRVLEDLDTLRAENPEVAIRPVLADTYAGDPETWAPAVRTDGLLDPHGNVSQTLVEWTPTAVLVDRSGTLLADPAVGEGEVRALIASAGPQPQAPATPEPAPAPEPVAEPEPEPAVEDLDDDEFAYERTPIPTAAVIDADGEPKTLHELTARTAALLVSINCLCGTSREAAASVNRWAQTLPQLEVRLLSSLKPESLPEEIRPDGAVAYDHAGLAQKALELSGSPVAVLLGADGLLAGGPVHGVAEIEQFVADIAEQLGEAAG
;
A
#
# COMPACT_ATOMS: atom_id res chain seq x y z
N MET A 1 -23.32 -7.34 45.54
CA MET A 1 -22.95 -6.54 44.35
C MET A 1 -22.48 -7.47 43.25
N LEU A 2 -22.78 -7.19 41.98
CA LEU A 2 -22.30 -7.96 40.83
C LEU A 2 -20.87 -7.46 40.48
N PRO A 3 -19.80 -8.06 41.03
CA PRO A 3 -18.47 -7.48 40.97
C PRO A 3 -17.92 -7.44 39.53
N PHE A 4 -18.46 -8.27 38.64
CA PHE A 4 -18.11 -8.29 37.21
C PHE A 4 -18.56 -7.02 36.45
N LEU A 5 -19.48 -6.22 36.98
CA LEU A 5 -19.89 -4.97 36.35
C LEU A 5 -18.84 -3.87 36.48
N VAL A 6 -17.82 -4.06 37.33
CA VAL A 6 -16.66 -3.16 37.41
C VAL A 6 -15.72 -3.34 36.22
N THR A 7 -15.72 -4.52 35.60
CA THR A 7 -14.85 -4.89 34.49
C THR A 7 -14.99 -4.00 33.26
N PRO A 8 -16.21 -3.72 32.73
CA PRO A 8 -16.35 -2.82 31.60
C PRO A 8 -15.82 -1.40 31.89
N LEU A 9 -15.94 -0.91 33.13
CA LEU A 9 -15.37 0.39 33.54
C LEU A 9 -13.84 0.37 33.44
N VAL A 10 -13.19 -0.67 33.98
CA VAL A 10 -11.74 -0.83 33.95
C VAL A 10 -11.22 -1.03 32.52
N LEU A 11 -11.92 -1.82 31.70
CA LEU A 11 -11.54 -2.05 30.30
C LEU A 11 -11.67 -0.78 29.46
N CYS A 12 -12.78 -0.04 29.56
CA CYS A 12 -12.94 1.24 28.88
C CYS A 12 -11.86 2.24 29.31
N ALA A 13 -11.57 2.33 30.62
CA ALA A 13 -10.50 3.17 31.13
C ALA A 13 -9.13 2.79 30.56
N ALA A 14 -8.78 1.50 30.57
CA ALA A 14 -7.50 1.03 30.03
C ALA A 14 -7.34 1.36 28.54
N VAL A 15 -8.39 1.12 27.72
CA VAL A 15 -8.38 1.45 26.29
C VAL A 15 -8.19 2.94 26.07
N LEU A 16 -8.93 3.80 26.77
CA LEU A 16 -8.82 5.25 26.64
C LEU A 16 -7.47 5.78 27.11
N LEU A 17 -6.94 5.27 28.22
CA LEU A 17 -5.63 5.69 28.74
C LEU A 17 -4.50 5.31 27.79
N VAL A 18 -4.48 4.05 27.32
CA VAL A 18 -3.48 3.58 26.36
C VAL A 18 -3.60 4.35 25.04
N SER A 19 -4.83 4.55 24.54
CA SER A 19 -5.05 5.30 23.31
C SER A 19 -4.63 6.76 23.44
N GLY A 20 -5.00 7.43 24.54
CA GLY A 20 -4.64 8.82 24.81
C GLY A 20 -3.12 9.01 24.93
N VAL A 21 -2.42 8.12 25.64
CA VAL A 21 -0.94 8.15 25.72
C VAL A 21 -0.31 7.92 24.34
N ALA A 22 -0.82 6.96 23.56
CA ALA A 22 -0.32 6.72 22.20
C ALA A 22 -0.51 7.97 21.31
N LYS A 23 -1.67 8.63 21.38
CA LYS A 23 -1.94 9.85 20.62
C LYS A 23 -1.14 11.06 21.10
N LEU A 24 -0.77 11.14 22.38
CA LEU A 24 0.14 12.17 22.88
C LEU A 24 1.59 11.96 22.44
N ARG A 25 2.02 10.70 22.29
CA ARG A 25 3.37 10.37 21.76
C ARG A 25 3.47 10.68 20.27
N GLU A 26 2.38 10.50 19.54
CA GLU A 26 2.29 10.77 18.10
C GLU A 26 1.12 11.70 17.75
N PRO A 27 1.16 13.00 18.15
CA PRO A 27 0.06 13.94 17.90
C PRO A 27 -0.21 14.15 16.40
N GLN A 28 0.83 13.99 15.59
CA GLN A 28 0.75 14.14 14.14
C GLN A 28 -0.06 13.01 13.49
N ALA A 29 0.15 11.76 13.91
CA ALA A 29 -0.62 10.60 13.43
C ALA A 29 -2.14 10.74 13.68
N THR A 30 -2.52 11.40 14.78
CA THR A 30 -3.94 11.69 15.10
C THR A 30 -4.55 12.69 14.11
N ARG A 31 -3.80 13.72 13.71
CA ARG A 31 -4.26 14.69 12.70
C ARG A 31 -4.33 14.06 11.32
N ASP A 32 -3.32 13.27 10.97
CA ASP A 32 -3.26 12.57 9.68
C ASP A 32 -4.43 11.59 9.53
N ALA A 33 -4.81 10.89 10.61
CA ALA A 33 -5.99 10.03 10.64
C ALA A 33 -7.30 10.80 10.36
N PHE A 34 -7.43 12.06 10.82
CA PHE A 34 -8.63 12.86 10.56
C PHE A 34 -8.76 13.24 9.08
N VAL A 35 -7.63 13.55 8.43
CA VAL A 35 -7.57 13.86 7.00
C VAL A 35 -7.78 12.60 6.15
N ALA A 36 -7.06 11.52 6.45
CA ALA A 36 -7.14 10.25 5.74
C ALA A 36 -8.55 9.63 5.79
N LEU A 37 -9.23 9.77 6.94
CA LEU A 37 -10.61 9.32 7.09
C LEU A 37 -11.62 10.28 6.46
N ARG A 38 -11.20 11.35 5.76
CA ARG A 38 -12.07 12.32 5.10
C ARG A 38 -13.13 12.89 6.05
N LEU A 39 -12.73 13.29 7.25
CA LEU A 39 -13.63 14.00 8.17
C LEU A 39 -13.94 15.40 7.61
N PRO A 40 -15.11 15.99 7.94
CA PRO A 40 -15.47 17.33 7.47
C PRO A 40 -14.36 18.34 7.81
N ARG A 41 -13.99 19.22 6.87
CA ARG A 41 -12.91 20.22 7.06
C ARG A 41 -13.05 21.01 8.37
N ARG A 42 -14.29 21.39 8.72
CA ARG A 42 -14.60 22.07 10.00
C ARG A 42 -14.15 21.32 11.25
N LEU A 43 -14.08 19.98 11.21
CA LEU A 43 -13.64 19.13 12.32
C LEU A 43 -12.13 18.84 12.23
N ALA A 44 -11.60 18.65 11.03
CA ALA A 44 -10.17 18.45 10.78
C ALA A 44 -9.33 19.69 11.14
N ASP A 45 -9.84 20.89 10.82
CA ASP A 45 -9.18 22.18 11.07
C ASP A 45 -9.46 22.73 12.49
N SER A 46 -10.31 22.05 13.27
CA SER A 46 -10.67 22.43 14.63
C SER A 46 -9.58 22.03 15.64
N PRO A 47 -9.64 22.50 16.91
CA PRO A 47 -8.76 21.98 17.95
C PRO A 47 -9.06 20.53 18.35
N ALA A 48 -10.07 19.86 17.76
CA ALA A 48 -10.48 18.51 18.14
C ALA A 48 -9.34 17.47 18.09
N PRO A 49 -8.48 17.39 17.06
CA PRO A 49 -7.37 16.42 17.05
C PRO A 49 -6.36 16.66 18.18
N ALA A 50 -6.19 17.92 18.62
CA ALA A 50 -5.29 18.28 19.71
C ALA A 50 -5.92 18.05 21.09
N LEU A 51 -7.24 18.21 21.22
CA LEU A 51 -7.97 18.04 22.47
C LEU A 51 -8.39 16.59 22.74
N LEU A 52 -8.54 15.77 21.69
CA LEU A 52 -8.97 14.38 21.78
C LEU A 52 -8.13 13.53 22.75
N PRO A 53 -6.78 13.56 22.71
CA PRO A 53 -5.96 12.72 23.60
C PRO A 53 -6.15 13.10 25.08
N TRP A 54 -6.28 14.41 25.36
CA TRP A 54 -6.57 14.91 26.70
C TRP A 54 -7.96 14.50 27.17
N GLY A 55 -8.95 14.55 26.27
CA GLY A 55 -10.30 14.05 26.53
C GLY A 55 -10.32 12.56 26.86
N GLU A 56 -9.59 11.75 26.10
CA GLU A 56 -9.47 10.30 26.36
C GLU A 56 -8.81 10.02 27.71
N LEU A 57 -7.72 10.71 28.05
CA LEU A 57 -7.06 10.57 29.35
C LEU A 57 -7.96 11.00 30.50
N ALA A 58 -8.63 12.15 30.37
CA ALA A 58 -9.55 12.67 31.38
C ALA A 58 -10.71 11.69 31.60
N LEU A 59 -11.34 11.19 30.53
CA LEU A 59 -12.40 10.19 30.62
C LEU A 59 -11.90 8.89 31.24
N GLY A 60 -10.72 8.39 30.82
CA GLY A 60 -10.11 7.19 31.38
C GLY A 60 -9.87 7.30 32.89
N VAL A 61 -9.37 8.43 33.37
CA VAL A 61 -9.20 8.70 34.81
C VAL A 61 -10.57 8.78 35.51
N LEU A 62 -11.52 9.54 34.95
CA LEU A 62 -12.86 9.69 35.53
C LEU A 62 -13.63 8.36 35.65
N LEU A 63 -13.41 7.40 34.74
CA LEU A 63 -14.00 6.06 34.85
C LEU A 63 -13.43 5.25 36.03
N LEU A 64 -12.18 5.51 36.44
CA LEU A 64 -11.52 4.80 37.55
C LEU A 64 -11.80 5.45 38.91
N VAL A 65 -11.89 6.78 38.98
CA VAL A 65 -12.03 7.49 40.26
C VAL A 65 -13.43 8.07 40.47
N GLY A 66 -14.22 8.19 39.40
CA GLY A 66 -15.53 8.82 39.42
C GLY A 66 -16.56 8.01 40.21
N VAL A 67 -17.47 8.75 40.85
CA VAL A 67 -18.60 8.20 41.60
C VAL A 67 -19.88 8.98 41.30
N GLY A 68 -21.03 8.32 41.46
CA GLY A 68 -22.34 8.94 41.29
C GLY A 68 -22.54 9.56 39.90
N TRP A 69 -23.07 10.78 39.86
CA TRP A 69 -23.42 11.48 38.61
C TRP A 69 -22.19 11.79 37.74
N VAL A 70 -21.01 12.00 38.34
CA VAL A 70 -19.76 12.25 37.59
C VAL A 70 -19.38 11.01 36.77
N LEU A 71 -19.49 9.83 37.36
CA LEU A 71 -19.25 8.56 36.67
C LEU A 71 -20.25 8.32 35.54
N LEU A 72 -21.52 8.67 35.77
CA LEU A 72 -22.56 8.56 34.75
C LEU A 72 -22.26 9.47 33.54
N LEU A 73 -21.89 10.73 33.78
CA LEU A 73 -21.50 11.63 32.69
C LEU A 73 -20.27 11.13 31.93
N ALA A 74 -19.26 10.60 32.64
CA ALA A 74 -18.05 10.05 32.01
C ALA A 74 -18.34 8.80 31.15
N THR A 75 -19.22 7.90 31.62
CA THR A 75 -19.62 6.70 30.86
C THR A 75 -20.43 7.06 29.62
N VAL A 76 -21.37 8.00 29.74
CA VAL A 76 -22.14 8.52 28.59
C VAL A 76 -21.23 9.20 27.56
N ALA A 77 -20.30 10.05 28.01
CA ALA A 77 -19.33 10.70 27.12
C ALA A 77 -18.42 9.68 26.42
N THR A 78 -17.97 8.64 27.12
CA THR A 78 -17.19 7.53 26.56
C THR A 78 -17.99 6.75 25.51
N LEU A 79 -19.27 6.47 25.79
CA LEU A 79 -20.15 5.77 24.86
C LEU A 79 -20.34 6.58 23.57
N LEU A 80 -20.59 7.88 23.68
CA LEU A 80 -20.71 8.79 22.53
C LEU A 80 -19.41 8.84 21.71
N LEU A 81 -18.26 8.87 22.38
CA LEU A 81 -16.95 8.86 21.73
C LEU A 81 -16.73 7.57 20.92
N PHE A 82 -16.95 6.41 21.53
CA PHE A 82 -16.79 5.12 20.85
C PHE A 82 -17.81 4.92 19.73
N PHE A 83 -19.03 5.42 19.88
CA PHE A 83 -20.00 5.43 18.79
C PHE A 83 -19.53 6.33 17.64
N GLY A 84 -18.94 7.48 17.94
CA GLY A 84 -18.27 8.32 16.94
C GLY A 84 -17.18 7.56 16.19
N TYR A 85 -16.30 6.84 16.89
CA TYR A 85 -15.26 6.01 16.26
C TYR A 85 -15.86 4.90 15.38
N LEU A 86 -16.90 4.22 15.86
CA LEU A 86 -17.61 3.20 15.09
C LEU A 86 -18.23 3.78 13.80
N ALA A 87 -18.89 4.94 13.90
CA ALA A 87 -19.51 5.60 12.75
C ALA A 87 -18.47 6.02 11.70
N VAL A 88 -17.32 6.55 12.13
CA VAL A 88 -16.22 6.91 11.23
C VAL A 88 -15.67 5.68 10.51
N ILE A 89 -15.45 4.57 11.23
CA ILE A 89 -14.96 3.31 10.66
C ILE A 89 -15.99 2.67 9.72
N ALA A 90 -17.27 2.69 10.09
CA ALA A 90 -18.35 2.19 9.24
C ALA A 90 -18.45 2.97 7.92
N ARG A 91 -18.33 4.30 7.98
CA ARG A 91 -18.27 5.15 6.79
C ARG A 91 -17.03 4.87 5.95
N ALA A 92 -15.87 4.71 6.57
CA ALA A 92 -14.61 4.41 5.87
C ALA A 92 -14.65 3.06 5.11
N LEU A 93 -15.43 2.08 5.60
CA LEU A 93 -15.65 0.81 4.87
C LEU A 93 -16.50 0.96 3.60
N GLY A 94 -17.26 2.06 3.47
CA GLY A 94 -18.03 2.38 2.27
C GLY A 94 -17.26 3.16 1.21
N PHE A 95 -15.96 3.40 1.42
CA PHE A 95 -15.14 4.09 0.42
C PHE A 95 -14.78 3.13 -0.72
N PRO A 96 -14.81 3.60 -1.99
CA PRO A 96 -14.42 2.78 -3.14
C PRO A 96 -12.93 2.38 -3.11
N GLU A 97 -12.10 3.11 -2.35
CA GLU A 97 -10.69 2.80 -2.10
C GLU A 97 -10.44 2.54 -0.60
N LYS A 98 -9.64 1.51 -0.30
CA LYS A 98 -9.24 1.15 1.08
C LYS A 98 -8.26 2.20 1.62
N VAL A 99 -8.65 2.89 2.69
CA VAL A 99 -7.77 3.83 3.40
C VAL A 99 -6.61 3.06 4.06
N SER A 100 -5.42 3.14 3.46
CA SER A 100 -4.16 2.66 4.03
C SER A 100 -3.41 3.83 4.66
N CYS A 101 -3.38 3.89 5.99
CA CYS A 101 -2.56 4.87 6.71
C CYS A 101 -1.09 4.43 6.66
N ASN A 102 -0.37 4.80 5.60
CA ASN A 102 1.02 4.41 5.33
C ASN A 102 2.07 5.34 5.99
N CYS A 103 1.75 6.06 7.06
CA CYS A 103 2.57 7.20 7.47
C CYS A 103 3.68 6.94 8.50
N PHE A 104 3.79 5.78 9.16
CA PHE A 104 4.71 5.67 10.32
C PHE A 104 5.57 4.42 10.47
N GLY A 105 5.67 3.50 9.51
CA GLY A 105 6.73 2.46 9.46
C GLY A 105 6.96 1.59 10.72
N LYS A 106 6.12 1.70 11.76
CA LYS A 106 6.27 1.05 13.07
C LYS A 106 4.96 0.53 13.62
N LEU A 107 3.81 0.91 13.07
CA LEU A 107 2.50 0.47 13.56
C LEU A 107 1.51 0.26 12.40
N GLY A 108 1.61 -0.92 11.78
CA GLY A 108 0.45 -1.65 11.29
C GLY A 108 0.06 -1.50 9.82
N GLU A 109 0.38 -2.53 9.04
CA GLU A 109 -0.40 -3.02 7.91
C GLU A 109 -1.86 -3.31 8.32
N GLN A 110 -2.71 -2.31 8.54
CA GLN A 110 -4.13 -2.56 8.77
C GLN A 110 -4.97 -1.48 8.09
N GLY A 111 -5.19 -1.66 6.79
CA GLY A 111 -6.33 -1.04 6.14
C GLY A 111 -7.60 -1.29 6.95
N VAL A 112 -8.54 -0.34 6.94
CA VAL A 112 -9.81 -0.50 7.66
C VAL A 112 -10.56 -1.72 7.11
N THR A 113 -10.68 -2.78 7.91
CA THR A 113 -11.35 -4.04 7.51
C THR A 113 -12.64 -4.26 8.29
N ARG A 114 -13.45 -5.25 7.88
CA ARG A 114 -14.62 -5.71 8.65
C ARG A 114 -14.26 -6.11 10.09
N ARG A 115 -13.03 -6.59 10.33
CA ARG A 115 -12.51 -6.89 11.67
C ARG A 115 -12.36 -5.62 12.53
N THR A 116 -11.94 -4.51 11.93
CA THR A 116 -11.85 -3.19 12.60
C THR A 116 -13.24 -2.70 13.03
N LEU A 117 -14.28 -2.93 12.22
CA LEU A 117 -15.66 -2.60 12.56
C LEU A 117 -16.15 -3.45 13.76
N VAL A 118 -15.95 -4.76 13.72
CA VAL A 118 -16.31 -5.67 14.83
C VAL A 118 -15.62 -5.24 16.12
N ARG A 119 -14.32 -4.92 16.07
CA ARG A 119 -13.57 -4.41 17.23
C ARG A 119 -14.23 -3.17 17.84
N ASN A 120 -14.60 -2.19 17.01
CA ASN A 120 -15.24 -0.96 17.50
C ASN A 120 -16.66 -1.21 18.02
N ALA A 121 -17.41 -2.14 17.43
CA ALA A 121 -18.72 -2.54 17.93
C ALA A 121 -18.64 -3.17 19.34
N VAL A 122 -17.61 -3.99 19.58
CA VAL A 122 -17.32 -4.55 20.92
C VAL A 122 -16.98 -3.45 21.93
N LEU A 123 -16.24 -2.41 21.54
CA LEU A 123 -15.97 -1.26 22.42
C LEU A 123 -17.26 -0.52 22.80
N VAL A 124 -18.18 -0.30 21.83
CA VAL A 124 -19.49 0.30 22.10
C VAL A 124 -20.33 -0.56 23.05
N ALA A 125 -20.35 -1.88 22.85
CA ALA A 125 -21.03 -2.81 23.76
C ALA A 125 -20.45 -2.74 25.18
N THR A 126 -19.12 -2.66 25.29
CA THR A 126 -18.41 -2.55 26.59
C THR A 126 -18.74 -1.23 27.28
N ALA A 127 -18.74 -0.10 26.56
CA ALA A 127 -19.15 1.20 27.11
C ALA A 127 -20.63 1.26 27.50
N SER A 128 -21.49 0.52 26.80
CA SER A 128 -22.91 0.38 27.15
C SER A 128 -23.07 -0.35 28.49
N LEU A 129 -22.33 -1.45 28.69
CA LEU A 129 -22.27 -2.16 29.97
C LEU A 129 -21.70 -1.30 31.10
N ALA A 130 -20.68 -0.48 30.82
CA ALA A 130 -20.14 0.49 31.77
C ALA A 130 -21.20 1.54 32.18
N THR A 131 -22.02 2.00 31.24
CA THR A 131 -23.12 2.94 31.53
C THR A 131 -24.19 2.28 32.40
N VAL A 132 -24.54 1.02 32.13
CA VAL A 132 -25.45 0.23 33.00
C VAL A 132 -24.86 0.07 34.40
N ALA A 133 -23.55 -0.20 34.51
CA ALA A 133 -22.88 -0.29 35.81
C ALA A 133 -22.99 1.04 36.59
N ALA A 134 -22.77 2.17 35.94
CA ALA A 134 -22.92 3.49 36.56
C ALA A 134 -24.36 3.80 37.00
N LEU A 135 -25.37 3.42 36.20
CA LEU A 135 -26.80 3.55 36.55
C LEU A 135 -27.18 2.68 37.76
N LEU A 136 -26.52 1.53 37.93
CA LEU A 136 -26.66 0.66 39.09
C LEU A 136 -25.78 1.09 40.28
N HIS A 137 -25.18 2.29 40.21
CA HIS A 137 -24.28 2.85 41.22
C HIS A 137 -23.02 2.01 41.51
N VAL A 138 -22.61 1.17 40.56
CA VAL A 138 -21.35 0.42 40.63
C VAL A 138 -20.20 1.35 40.22
N SER A 139 -19.17 1.43 41.06
CA SER A 139 -17.95 2.21 40.78
C SER A 139 -16.71 1.44 41.19
N VAL A 140 -15.57 1.75 40.56
CA VAL A 140 -14.28 1.10 40.87
C VAL A 140 -13.86 1.35 42.33
N PRO A 141 -13.93 2.58 42.87
CA PRO A 141 -13.50 2.83 44.25
C PRO A 141 -14.37 2.11 45.28
N ALA A 142 -15.70 2.10 45.12
CA ALA A 142 -16.60 1.38 46.02
C ALA A 142 -16.34 -0.13 46.00
N THR A 143 -16.09 -0.68 44.80
CA THR A 143 -15.79 -2.12 44.65
C THR A 143 -14.45 -2.50 45.27
N LEU A 144 -13.45 -1.60 45.26
CA LEU A 144 -12.15 -1.81 45.91
C LEU A 144 -12.24 -1.73 47.44
N VAL A 145 -13.05 -0.82 47.98
CA VAL A 145 -13.28 -0.70 49.43
C VAL A 145 -14.01 -1.94 49.98
N GLU A 146 -14.96 -2.47 49.22
CA GLU A 146 -15.73 -3.66 49.58
C GLU A 146 -15.11 -4.97 49.06
N ALA A 147 -13.87 -4.92 48.56
CA ALA A 147 -13.23 -6.04 47.90
C ALA A 147 -12.99 -7.20 48.86
N THR A 148 -13.58 -8.35 48.55
CA THR A 148 -13.30 -9.62 49.22
C THR A 148 -12.20 -10.39 48.46
N GLY A 149 -11.58 -11.39 49.09
CA GLY A 149 -10.55 -12.23 48.45
C GLY A 149 -10.93 -12.76 47.05
N PRO A 150 -12.16 -13.27 46.84
CA PRO A 150 -12.64 -13.67 45.52
C PRO A 150 -12.74 -12.53 44.49
N THR A 151 -13.10 -11.32 44.92
CA THR A 151 -13.16 -10.13 44.04
C THR A 151 -11.76 -9.71 43.57
N LEU A 152 -10.79 -9.74 44.48
CA LEU A 152 -9.38 -9.47 44.16
C LEU A 152 -8.80 -10.54 43.22
N GLY A 153 -9.12 -11.81 43.45
CA GLY A 153 -8.70 -12.91 42.58
C GLY A 153 -9.25 -12.76 41.16
N TRP A 154 -10.52 -12.35 41.02
CA TRP A 154 -11.15 -12.12 39.72
C TRP A 154 -10.52 -10.93 38.98
N LEU A 155 -10.26 -9.82 39.68
CA LEU A 155 -9.57 -8.64 39.11
C LEU A 155 -8.13 -8.98 38.67
N ALA A 156 -7.40 -9.76 39.47
CA ALA A 156 -6.07 -10.23 39.13
C ALA A 156 -6.08 -11.11 37.86
N MET A 157 -7.06 -12.00 37.72
CA MET A 157 -7.23 -12.81 36.52
C MET A 157 -7.58 -11.96 35.29
N ALA A 158 -8.49 -10.99 35.42
CA ALA A 158 -8.82 -10.09 34.31
C ALA A 158 -7.61 -9.25 33.88
N ALA A 159 -6.81 -8.75 34.84
CA ALA A 159 -5.57 -8.04 34.56
C ALA A 159 -4.53 -8.94 33.89
N LEU A 160 -4.38 -10.19 34.35
CA LEU A 160 -3.50 -11.18 33.76
C LEU A 160 -3.93 -11.53 32.33
N THR A 161 -5.22 -11.74 32.07
CA THR A 161 -5.75 -11.98 30.72
C THR A 161 -5.52 -10.78 29.81
N GLY A 162 -5.70 -9.55 30.30
CA GLY A 162 -5.39 -8.33 29.57
C GLY A 162 -3.89 -8.22 29.24
N ALA A 163 -3.01 -8.51 30.21
CA ALA A 163 -1.57 -8.51 30.02
C ALA A 163 -1.11 -9.59 29.03
N VAL A 164 -1.66 -10.81 29.13
CA VAL A 164 -1.38 -11.90 28.18
C VAL A 164 -1.90 -11.53 26.79
N ALA A 165 -3.10 -10.99 26.66
CA ALA A 165 -3.62 -10.52 25.38
C ALA A 165 -2.75 -9.41 24.78
N LEU A 166 -2.24 -8.47 25.59
CA LEU A 166 -1.29 -7.45 25.16
C LEU A 166 0.07 -8.03 24.76
N LEU A 167 0.56 -9.07 25.43
CA LEU A 167 1.83 -9.71 25.08
C LEU A 167 1.71 -10.57 23.82
N VAL A 168 0.57 -11.26 23.64
CA VAL A 168 0.30 -12.15 22.50
C VAL A 168 -0.12 -11.37 21.26
N LEU A 169 -0.93 -10.31 21.42
CA LEU A 169 -1.47 -9.51 20.32
C LEU A 169 -0.70 -8.20 20.09
N GLY A 170 0.07 -7.74 21.09
CA GLY A 170 0.90 -6.53 21.00
C GLY A 170 2.34 -6.80 20.54
N HIS A 171 2.67 -8.05 20.21
CA HIS A 171 3.75 -8.33 19.27
C HIS A 171 3.25 -7.95 17.87
N GLY A 172 3.32 -6.65 17.53
CA GLY A 172 3.52 -6.29 16.13
C GLY A 172 4.79 -6.99 15.64
N PRO A 173 4.93 -7.30 14.34
CA PRO A 173 6.13 -7.93 13.82
C PRO A 173 7.35 -7.06 14.14
N ALA A 174 8.01 -7.37 15.26
CA ALA A 174 9.39 -7.06 15.51
C ALA A 174 10.17 -8.07 14.66
N ASP A 175 11.00 -7.53 13.78
CA ASP A 175 11.69 -8.21 12.69
C ASP A 175 10.79 -8.51 11.49
N ALA A 176 10.42 -7.44 10.77
CA ALA A 176 10.31 -7.56 9.32
C ALA A 176 11.69 -8.00 8.80
N PRO A 177 11.79 -9.09 8.01
CA PRO A 177 13.02 -9.41 7.33
C PRO A 177 13.37 -8.22 6.45
N THR A 178 14.56 -7.65 6.66
CA THR A 178 15.19 -6.68 5.78
C THR A 178 15.05 -7.18 4.34
N ALA A 179 14.14 -6.59 3.56
CA ALA A 179 13.95 -6.97 2.18
C ALA A 179 15.27 -6.79 1.44
N ALA A 180 15.70 -7.84 0.73
CA ALA A 180 16.88 -7.81 -0.11
C ALA A 180 16.75 -6.69 -1.16
N GLY A 181 17.77 -5.83 -1.24
CA GLY A 181 18.01 -4.96 -2.39
C GLY A 181 17.46 -3.53 -2.31
N ARG A 182 17.49 -2.84 -1.16
CA ARG A 182 17.34 -1.37 -1.19
C ARG A 182 18.57 -0.73 -1.86
N PRO A 183 18.39 0.23 -2.79
CA PRO A 183 19.50 1.01 -3.32
C PRO A 183 20.11 1.83 -2.18
N THR A 184 21.37 1.56 -1.87
CA THR A 184 22.18 2.30 -0.88
C THR A 184 23.06 3.32 -1.58
N LYS A 185 23.70 4.21 -0.82
CA LYS A 185 24.69 5.15 -1.35
C LYS A 185 25.69 4.45 -2.28
N GLY A 186 25.88 5.01 -3.47
CA GLY A 186 26.77 4.47 -4.51
C GLY A 186 26.12 3.46 -5.45
N SER A 187 24.89 3.00 -5.16
CA SER A 187 24.11 2.22 -6.13
C SER A 187 23.63 3.13 -7.27
N ARG A 188 23.59 2.59 -8.49
CA ARG A 188 22.99 3.27 -9.63
C ARG A 188 21.51 2.94 -9.69
N LEU A 189 20.66 3.95 -9.74
CA LEU A 189 19.25 3.73 -10.00
C LEU A 189 19.11 3.01 -11.36
N PRO A 190 18.23 1.99 -11.43
CA PRO A 190 17.77 1.49 -12.71
C PRO A 190 17.23 2.62 -13.58
N TRP A 191 17.25 2.40 -14.90
CA TRP A 191 16.73 3.35 -15.86
C TRP A 191 15.20 3.37 -15.78
N PHE A 192 14.67 4.33 -15.05
CA PHE A 192 13.23 4.53 -14.89
C PHE A 192 12.78 5.72 -15.72
N THR A 193 11.54 5.63 -16.21
CA THR A 193 10.90 6.71 -16.96
C THR A 193 9.84 7.35 -16.08
N LEU A 194 10.06 8.60 -15.73
CA LEU A 194 9.07 9.50 -15.16
C LEU A 194 8.54 10.40 -16.29
N LEU A 195 7.40 11.05 -16.10
CA LEU A 195 6.88 12.05 -17.03
C LEU A 195 6.96 13.41 -16.39
N ASP A 196 7.36 14.44 -17.12
CA ASP A 196 7.19 15.81 -16.65
C ASP A 196 5.71 16.11 -16.42
N ALA A 197 5.36 16.68 -15.27
CA ALA A 197 3.97 16.89 -14.91
C ALA A 197 3.25 17.90 -15.81
N THR A 198 3.99 18.82 -16.44
CA THR A 198 3.43 19.86 -17.31
C THR A 198 3.47 19.43 -18.78
N THR A 199 4.63 19.00 -19.27
CA THR A 199 4.80 18.69 -20.70
C THR A 199 4.47 17.24 -21.05
N ARG A 200 4.33 16.37 -20.03
CA ARG A 200 4.20 14.90 -20.16
C ARG A 200 5.34 14.25 -20.95
N THR A 201 6.46 14.93 -21.12
CA THR A 201 7.62 14.37 -21.79
C THR A 201 8.34 13.37 -20.87
N PRO A 202 8.87 12.26 -21.40
CA PRO A 202 9.69 11.33 -20.64
C PRO A 202 10.91 12.03 -20.02
N VAL A 203 11.15 11.76 -18.73
CA VAL A 203 12.33 12.12 -17.97
C VAL A 203 12.91 10.84 -17.40
N HIS A 204 14.14 10.53 -17.78
CA HIS A 204 14.80 9.31 -17.31
C HIS A 204 15.70 9.58 -16.11
N THR A 205 15.71 8.65 -15.14
CA THR A 205 16.60 8.74 -13.96
C THR A 205 18.08 8.67 -14.31
N GLY A 206 18.43 8.14 -15.48
CA GLY A 206 19.79 8.08 -16.00
C GLY A 206 20.24 9.31 -16.81
N ASP A 207 19.31 10.21 -17.14
CA ASP A 207 19.54 11.41 -17.97
C ASP A 207 19.03 12.67 -17.25
N LEU A 208 19.41 12.83 -15.99
CA LEU A 208 18.99 14.00 -15.23
C LEU A 208 19.87 15.21 -15.61
N PRO A 209 19.28 16.40 -15.84
CA PRO A 209 20.03 17.56 -16.32
C PRO A 209 21.01 18.13 -15.26
N ASN A 210 20.73 17.90 -13.97
CA ASN A 210 21.45 18.51 -12.85
C ASN A 210 22.41 17.53 -12.17
N GLU A 211 23.58 18.02 -11.73
CA GLU A 211 24.60 17.24 -11.00
C GLU A 211 24.11 16.67 -9.68
N ARG A 212 23.10 17.31 -9.09
CA ARG A 212 22.44 16.85 -7.87
C ARG A 212 20.95 17.06 -8.01
N THR A 213 20.22 15.95 -8.05
CA THR A 213 18.76 15.96 -8.14
C THR A 213 18.20 15.18 -6.95
N VAL A 214 17.31 15.80 -6.19
CA VAL A 214 16.49 15.12 -5.19
C VAL A 214 15.18 14.74 -5.86
N LEU A 215 14.96 13.44 -6.03
CA LEU A 215 13.66 12.87 -6.38
C LEU A 215 12.87 12.70 -5.08
N LEU A 216 11.85 13.54 -4.91
CA LEU A 216 11.04 13.61 -3.70
C LEU A 216 9.69 12.91 -3.94
N PHE A 217 9.59 11.64 -3.59
CA PHE A 217 8.40 10.83 -3.76
C PHE A 217 7.34 11.21 -2.71
N VAL A 218 6.16 11.63 -3.18
CA VAL A 218 5.10 12.20 -2.34
C VAL A 218 3.72 11.75 -2.79
N SER A 219 2.76 11.77 -1.86
CA SER A 219 1.35 11.50 -2.13
C SER A 219 0.48 12.66 -1.61
N LEU A 220 -0.42 13.17 -2.45
CA LEU A 220 -1.26 14.33 -2.10
C LEU A 220 -2.32 14.02 -1.03
N GLY A 221 -2.62 12.74 -0.79
CA GLY A 221 -3.48 12.29 0.30
C GLY A 221 -2.78 12.14 1.65
N CYS A 222 -1.45 12.38 1.70
CA CYS A 222 -0.61 12.14 2.87
C CYS A 222 -0.23 13.45 3.57
N GLY A 223 -0.58 13.60 4.84
CA GLY A 223 -0.37 14.85 5.60
C GLY A 223 1.10 15.27 5.72
N SER A 224 2.02 14.32 5.90
CA SER A 224 3.47 14.60 5.93
C SER A 224 4.03 14.99 4.55
N CYS A 225 3.47 14.47 3.46
CA CYS A 225 3.83 14.88 2.10
C CYS A 225 3.40 16.33 1.83
N VAL A 226 2.16 16.68 2.19
CA VAL A 226 1.62 18.04 2.01
C VAL A 226 2.51 19.07 2.71
N ARG A 227 2.96 18.81 3.95
CA ARG A 227 3.84 19.74 4.69
C ARG A 227 5.21 19.96 4.03
N VAL A 228 5.82 18.91 3.48
CA VAL A 228 7.08 19.06 2.73
C VAL A 228 6.84 19.85 1.45
N LEU A 229 5.69 19.67 0.79
CA LEU A 229 5.32 20.40 -0.43
C LEU A 229 4.97 21.87 -0.16
N GLU A 230 4.37 22.20 0.98
CA GLU A 230 4.11 23.58 1.41
C GLU A 230 5.41 24.39 1.57
N ASP A 231 6.48 23.75 2.04
CA ASP A 231 7.79 24.37 2.21
C ASP A 231 8.72 24.22 1.00
N LEU A 232 8.24 23.63 -0.11
CA LEU A 232 9.08 23.26 -1.25
C LEU A 232 9.81 24.46 -1.86
N ASP A 233 9.15 25.61 -1.98
CA ASP A 233 9.77 26.83 -2.52
C ASP A 233 10.87 27.37 -1.59
N THR A 234 10.65 27.31 -0.27
CA THR A 234 11.68 27.67 0.73
C THR A 234 12.87 26.72 0.63
N LEU A 235 12.62 25.41 0.56
CA LEU A 235 13.66 24.39 0.44
C LEU A 235 14.50 24.58 -0.84
N ARG A 236 13.87 24.96 -1.96
CA ARG A 236 14.56 25.28 -3.21
C ARG A 236 15.38 26.57 -3.11
N ALA A 237 14.83 27.61 -2.50
CA ALA A 237 15.51 28.89 -2.31
C ALA A 237 16.76 28.75 -1.41
N GLU A 238 16.71 27.89 -0.40
CA GLU A 238 17.84 27.58 0.49
C GLU A 238 18.89 26.66 -0.16
N ASN A 239 18.52 25.90 -1.18
CA ASN A 239 19.38 24.91 -1.84
C ASN A 239 19.43 25.10 -3.38
N PRO A 240 19.90 26.26 -3.88
CA PRO A 240 19.83 26.58 -5.32
C PRO A 240 20.70 25.66 -6.21
N GLU A 241 21.70 25.01 -5.62
CA GLU A 241 22.62 24.08 -6.30
C GLU A 241 22.03 22.66 -6.45
N VAL A 242 20.84 22.39 -5.89
CA VAL A 242 20.22 21.06 -5.86
C VAL A 242 18.82 21.14 -6.48
N ALA A 243 18.59 20.37 -7.54
CA ALA A 243 17.28 20.32 -8.17
C ALA A 243 16.33 19.42 -7.36
N ILE A 244 15.29 20.01 -6.77
CA ILE A 244 14.28 19.27 -5.98
C ILE A 244 13.04 19.04 -6.85
N ARG A 245 12.81 17.78 -7.26
CA ARG A 245 11.70 17.37 -8.13
C ARG A 245 10.73 16.46 -7.37
N PRO A 246 9.50 16.93 -7.06
CA PRO A 246 8.46 16.07 -6.51
C PRO A 246 8.08 14.98 -7.50
N VAL A 247 8.02 13.72 -7.07
CA VAL A 247 7.57 12.57 -7.86
C VAL A 247 6.24 12.09 -7.29
N LEU A 248 5.20 12.07 -8.13
CA LEU A 248 3.85 11.67 -7.77
C LEU A 248 3.42 10.50 -8.63
N ALA A 249 3.01 9.40 -7.99
CA ALA A 249 2.34 8.31 -8.69
C ALA A 249 1.04 8.85 -9.30
N ASP A 250 0.91 8.76 -10.63
CA ASP A 250 -0.20 9.33 -11.40
C ASP A 250 -1.59 8.87 -10.87
N THR A 251 -1.66 7.62 -10.42
CA THR A 251 -2.77 6.95 -9.77
C THR A 251 -3.32 7.71 -8.56
N TYR A 252 -2.47 8.44 -7.83
CA TYR A 252 -2.84 9.18 -6.62
C TYR A 252 -2.64 10.69 -6.77
N ALA A 253 -2.08 11.14 -7.89
CA ALA A 253 -1.74 12.53 -8.11
C ALA A 253 -2.94 13.38 -8.55
N GLY A 254 -3.98 12.77 -9.13
CA GLY A 254 -5.11 13.51 -9.70
C GLY A 254 -4.66 14.44 -10.83
N ASP A 255 -5.49 15.43 -11.18
CA ASP A 255 -5.19 16.37 -12.26
C ASP A 255 -4.05 17.34 -11.87
N PRO A 256 -2.92 17.37 -12.60
CA PRO A 256 -1.80 18.29 -12.36
C PRO A 256 -2.16 19.78 -12.30
N GLU A 257 -3.25 20.19 -12.96
CA GLU A 257 -3.70 21.59 -12.91
C GLU A 257 -4.18 21.99 -11.51
N THR A 258 -4.63 21.03 -10.71
CA THR A 258 -5.12 21.25 -9.35
C THR A 258 -4.01 21.33 -8.30
N TRP A 259 -2.76 21.03 -8.68
CA TRP A 259 -1.63 21.03 -7.76
C TRP A 259 -1.21 22.44 -7.37
N ALA A 260 -0.55 22.55 -6.22
CA ALA A 260 0.10 23.78 -5.83
C ALA A 260 1.12 24.19 -6.92
N PRO A 261 1.23 25.49 -7.27
CA PRO A 261 2.11 25.95 -8.35
C PRO A 261 3.56 25.45 -8.23
N ALA A 262 4.11 25.43 -7.01
CA ALA A 262 5.44 24.92 -6.71
C ALA A 262 5.66 23.47 -7.15
N VAL A 263 4.64 22.61 -7.00
CA VAL A 263 4.68 21.19 -7.34
C VAL A 263 4.53 21.00 -8.84
N ARG A 264 3.71 21.82 -9.50
CA ARG A 264 3.44 21.72 -10.94
C ARG A 264 4.66 22.05 -11.80
N THR A 265 5.48 23.04 -11.40
CA THR A 265 6.59 23.55 -12.23
C THR A 265 7.67 22.52 -12.52
N ASP A 266 8.07 21.71 -11.52
CA ASP A 266 9.14 20.69 -11.69
C ASP A 266 8.68 19.28 -11.29
N GLY A 267 7.37 19.10 -11.16
CA GLY A 267 6.74 17.85 -10.79
C GLY A 267 7.03 16.77 -11.81
N LEU A 268 7.19 15.55 -11.31
CA LEU A 268 7.33 14.34 -12.09
C LEU A 268 6.14 13.45 -11.77
N LEU A 269 5.49 12.98 -12.81
CA LEU A 269 4.52 11.90 -12.73
C LEU A 269 5.25 10.58 -12.85
N ASP A 270 4.88 9.64 -11.99
CA ASP A 270 5.31 8.26 -12.04
C ASP A 270 4.14 7.42 -12.56
N PRO A 271 4.16 7.05 -13.86
CA PRO A 271 3.07 6.32 -14.47
C PRO A 271 2.85 4.99 -13.76
N HIS A 272 1.61 4.75 -13.34
CA HIS A 272 1.16 3.60 -12.57
C HIS A 272 1.88 3.39 -11.22
N GLY A 273 2.67 4.36 -10.75
CA GLY A 273 3.46 4.24 -9.52
C GLY A 273 4.64 3.26 -9.64
N ASN A 274 5.09 2.92 -10.85
CA ASN A 274 6.12 1.90 -11.09
C ASN A 274 7.43 2.20 -10.37
N VAL A 275 7.86 3.47 -10.42
CA VAL A 275 9.12 3.92 -9.82
C VAL A 275 8.98 3.99 -8.31
N SER A 276 7.86 4.53 -7.83
CA SER A 276 7.51 4.66 -6.42
C SER A 276 7.43 3.29 -5.75
N GLN A 277 6.73 2.32 -6.35
CA GLN A 277 6.62 0.96 -5.81
C GLN A 277 7.96 0.21 -5.78
N THR A 278 8.88 0.54 -6.70
CA THR A 278 10.18 -0.13 -6.77
C THR A 278 11.21 0.49 -5.83
N LEU A 279 11.22 1.82 -5.71
CA LEU A 279 12.24 2.56 -4.97
C LEU A 279 11.79 3.03 -3.59
N VAL A 280 10.48 3.08 -3.35
CA VAL A 280 9.89 3.77 -2.21
C VAL A 280 8.86 2.91 -1.52
N GLU A 281 9.21 2.47 -0.33
CA GLU A 281 8.32 1.71 0.54
C GLU A 281 7.27 2.63 1.22
N TRP A 282 7.64 3.90 1.48
CA TRP A 282 6.84 4.86 2.25
C TRP A 282 7.00 6.29 1.71
N THR A 283 5.97 7.13 1.76
CA THR A 283 6.07 8.55 1.38
C THR A 283 5.86 9.47 2.61
N PRO A 284 6.56 10.62 2.70
CA PRO A 284 7.53 11.14 1.74
C PRO A 284 8.88 10.41 1.82
N THR A 285 9.51 10.16 0.67
CA THR A 285 10.89 9.66 0.58
C THR A 285 11.69 10.52 -0.38
N ALA A 286 12.90 10.90 0.00
CA ALA A 286 13.82 11.64 -0.84
C ALA A 286 15.00 10.76 -1.25
N VAL A 287 15.27 10.71 -2.54
CA VAL A 287 16.43 10.03 -3.12
C VAL A 287 17.32 11.07 -3.79
N LEU A 288 18.55 11.21 -3.29
CA LEU A 288 19.53 12.14 -3.84
C LEU A 288 20.41 11.42 -4.87
N VAL A 289 20.36 11.87 -6.12
CA VAL A 289 21.10 11.27 -7.23
C VAL A 289 21.94 12.29 -8.00
N ASP A 290 22.98 11.82 -8.67
CA ASP A 290 23.74 12.59 -9.65
C ASP A 290 23.17 12.49 -11.07
N ARG A 291 23.80 13.18 -12.03
CA ARG A 291 23.41 13.17 -13.47
C ARG A 291 23.30 11.76 -14.05
N SER A 292 24.11 10.82 -13.57
CA SER A 292 24.17 9.45 -14.08
C SER A 292 23.11 8.53 -13.46
N GLY A 293 22.33 9.04 -12.50
CA GLY A 293 21.37 8.28 -11.70
C GLY A 293 22.00 7.56 -10.50
N THR A 294 23.23 7.90 -10.09
CA THR A 294 23.90 7.26 -8.96
C THR A 294 23.51 7.92 -7.64
N LEU A 295 23.19 7.12 -6.62
CA LEU A 295 22.82 7.61 -5.29
C LEU A 295 24.01 8.25 -4.58
N LEU A 296 23.87 9.51 -4.20
CA LEU A 296 24.88 10.25 -3.43
C LEU A 296 24.75 10.02 -1.92
N ALA A 297 23.58 9.58 -1.47
CA ALA A 297 23.24 9.26 -0.09
C ALA A 297 22.21 8.13 -0.03
N ASP A 298 22.06 7.52 1.15
CA ASP A 298 20.97 6.56 1.37
C ASP A 298 19.59 7.27 1.29
N PRO A 299 18.55 6.60 0.79
CA PRO A 299 17.20 7.18 0.72
C PRO A 299 16.70 7.64 2.09
N ALA A 300 16.25 8.89 2.18
CA ALA A 300 15.72 9.46 3.41
C ALA A 300 14.19 9.31 3.46
N VAL A 301 13.68 8.64 4.50
CA VAL A 301 12.26 8.30 4.63
C VAL A 301 11.62 9.12 5.75
N GLY A 302 10.52 9.79 5.45
CA GLY A 302 9.76 10.62 6.38
C GLY A 302 10.19 12.09 6.38
N GLU A 303 9.29 12.97 6.80
CA GLU A 303 9.42 14.43 6.70
C GLU A 303 10.74 14.98 7.27
N GLY A 304 11.12 14.56 8.49
CA GLY A 304 12.34 15.06 9.15
C GLY A 304 13.63 14.66 8.43
N GLU A 305 13.74 13.38 8.06
CA GLU A 305 14.92 12.85 7.35
C GLU A 305 15.02 13.43 5.94
N VAL A 306 13.89 13.58 5.23
CA VAL A 306 13.82 14.23 3.92
C VAL A 306 14.39 15.66 3.99
N ARG A 307 13.97 16.44 4.98
CA ARG A 307 14.48 17.81 5.16
C ARG A 307 15.97 17.83 5.49
N ALA A 308 16.42 16.91 6.34
CA ALA A 308 17.84 16.79 6.68
C ALA A 308 18.69 16.40 5.47
N LEU A 309 18.19 15.51 4.60
CA LEU A 309 18.85 15.12 3.36
C LEU A 309 18.95 16.29 2.39
N ILE A 310 17.85 17.03 2.18
CA ILE A 310 17.84 18.21 1.31
C ILE A 310 18.83 19.27 1.81
N ALA A 311 18.82 19.58 3.12
CA ALA A 311 19.74 20.55 3.71
C ALA A 311 21.22 20.14 3.63
N SER A 312 21.51 18.84 3.55
CA SER A 312 22.87 18.30 3.42
C SER A 312 23.28 17.97 1.98
N ALA A 313 22.39 18.19 1.00
CA ALA A 313 22.60 17.85 -0.40
C ALA A 313 23.51 18.84 -1.16
N GLY A 314 23.85 20.01 -0.57
CA GLY A 314 24.77 20.98 -1.15
C GLY A 314 26.22 20.46 -1.35
N PRO A 315 27.08 21.18 -2.08
CA PRO A 315 28.43 20.72 -2.41
C PRO A 315 29.26 20.36 -1.17
N GLN A 316 29.80 19.14 -1.13
CA GLN A 316 30.91 18.80 -0.23
C GLN A 316 32.22 19.10 -0.96
N PRO A 317 33.23 19.73 -0.32
CA PRO A 317 34.47 20.09 -0.99
C PRO A 317 35.25 18.85 -1.47
N GLN A 318 35.45 18.70 -2.78
CA GLN A 318 36.41 17.75 -3.35
C GLN A 318 37.23 18.40 -4.48
N ALA A 319 38.47 17.91 -4.63
CA ALA A 319 39.63 18.51 -5.29
C ALA A 319 39.53 18.66 -6.83
N PRO A 320 40.31 19.57 -7.48
CA PRO A 320 40.03 20.05 -8.83
C PRO A 320 40.53 19.14 -9.98
N ALA A 321 39.75 19.10 -11.07
CA ALA A 321 40.10 18.54 -12.39
C ALA A 321 40.48 19.64 -13.41
N THR A 322 41.04 19.27 -14.57
CA THR A 322 41.43 20.19 -15.69
C THR A 322 40.76 19.76 -17.02
N PRO A 323 40.38 20.68 -17.95
CA PRO A 323 39.28 20.46 -18.91
C PRO A 323 39.64 20.21 -20.41
N GLU A 324 38.57 19.91 -21.17
CA GLU A 324 38.32 19.40 -22.55
C GLU A 324 38.52 20.41 -23.73
N PRO A 325 38.38 20.04 -25.04
CA PRO A 325 37.15 20.47 -25.78
C PRO A 325 36.66 19.63 -27.02
N ALA A 326 35.37 19.84 -27.38
CA ALA A 326 34.52 19.28 -28.48
C ALA A 326 34.68 20.02 -29.87
N PRO A 327 33.95 19.70 -31.00
CA PRO A 327 32.50 19.98 -31.23
C PRO A 327 31.69 19.12 -32.27
N ALA A 328 30.42 19.51 -32.54
CA ALA A 328 29.24 18.87 -33.21
C ALA A 328 28.97 19.34 -34.70
N PRO A 329 27.73 19.43 -35.32
CA PRO A 329 26.40 18.73 -35.31
C PRO A 329 25.73 18.55 -36.75
N GLU A 330 24.40 18.23 -36.83
CA GLU A 330 23.31 18.69 -37.79
C GLU A 330 22.41 17.62 -38.57
N PRO A 331 21.18 17.90 -39.16
CA PRO A 331 19.81 17.87 -38.53
C PRO A 331 18.56 17.41 -39.43
N VAL A 332 17.31 17.68 -38.94
CA VAL A 332 15.91 17.87 -39.56
C VAL A 332 15.08 16.64 -40.08
N ALA A 333 13.72 16.49 -40.11
CA ALA A 333 12.49 17.32 -39.92
C ALA A 333 11.15 16.47 -39.74
N GLU A 334 10.05 17.13 -39.27
CA GLU A 334 8.60 16.77 -39.03
C GLU A 334 7.65 16.66 -40.28
N PRO A 335 6.26 16.59 -40.26
CA PRO A 335 5.17 16.28 -39.25
C PRO A 335 3.90 15.42 -39.73
N GLU A 336 2.99 15.04 -38.76
CA GLU A 336 1.47 14.94 -38.68
C GLU A 336 0.53 14.20 -39.72
N PRO A 337 -0.80 13.92 -39.49
CA PRO A 337 -1.73 13.90 -38.31
C PRO A 337 -2.75 12.68 -38.20
N GLU A 338 -3.67 12.71 -37.20
CA GLU A 338 -4.76 11.75 -36.81
C GLU A 338 -6.12 11.83 -37.59
N PRO A 339 -7.03 10.83 -37.43
CA PRO A 339 -8.43 11.10 -37.01
C PRO A 339 -9.00 10.04 -36.02
N ALA A 340 -9.74 10.40 -34.95
CA ALA A 340 -11.17 10.74 -34.78
C ALA A 340 -12.08 9.58 -34.29
N VAL A 341 -12.92 9.91 -33.30
CA VAL A 341 -13.74 9.11 -32.36
C VAL A 341 -15.13 8.75 -32.85
N GLU A 342 -15.72 7.68 -32.27
CA GLU A 342 -17.16 7.42 -31.90
C GLU A 342 -17.35 5.89 -31.76
N ASP A 343 -18.27 5.29 -30.99
CA ASP A 343 -19.01 5.52 -29.74
C ASP A 343 -19.57 4.12 -29.35
N LEU A 344 -19.82 3.87 -28.06
CA LEU A 344 -20.16 2.56 -27.48
C LEU A 344 -21.64 2.18 -27.68
N ASP A 345 -21.95 0.88 -27.70
CA ASP A 345 -23.21 0.32 -27.15
C ASP A 345 -23.04 -1.17 -26.76
N ASP A 346 -23.73 -1.53 -25.65
CA ASP A 346 -23.73 -2.76 -24.85
C ASP A 346 -24.39 -4.00 -25.52
N ASP A 347 -23.96 -5.23 -25.18
CA ASP A 347 -24.84 -6.38 -24.87
C ASP A 347 -24.06 -7.62 -24.31
N GLU A 348 -24.29 -7.90 -23.02
CA GLU A 348 -24.70 -9.19 -22.43
C GLU A 348 -23.91 -10.53 -22.68
N PHE A 349 -23.00 -10.84 -21.74
CA PHE A 349 -22.62 -12.18 -21.21
C PHE A 349 -22.74 -13.45 -22.09
N ALA A 350 -22.01 -13.49 -23.20
CA ALA A 350 -21.37 -14.70 -23.69
C ALA A 350 -19.86 -14.57 -23.44
N TYR A 351 -19.15 -15.67 -23.10
CA TYR A 351 -17.69 -15.66 -23.22
C TYR A 351 -17.35 -15.54 -24.70
N GLU A 352 -17.27 -14.30 -25.17
CA GLU A 352 -16.85 -14.02 -26.54
C GLU A 352 -15.36 -14.33 -26.61
N ARG A 353 -15.03 -15.24 -27.53
CA ARG A 353 -13.66 -15.55 -27.85
C ARG A 353 -13.03 -14.31 -28.49
N THR A 354 -12.45 -13.46 -27.67
CA THR A 354 -11.71 -12.29 -28.14
C THR A 354 -10.36 -12.75 -28.71
N PRO A 355 -9.80 -12.01 -29.69
CA PRO A 355 -8.46 -12.27 -30.17
C PRO A 355 -7.45 -12.25 -29.02
N ILE A 356 -6.47 -13.16 -29.06
CA ILE A 356 -5.29 -13.04 -28.21
C ILE A 356 -4.68 -11.65 -28.48
N PRO A 357 -4.45 -10.82 -27.47
CA PRO A 357 -3.91 -9.49 -27.69
C PRO A 357 -2.45 -9.59 -28.13
N THR A 358 -2.00 -8.63 -28.95
CA THR A 358 -0.60 -8.55 -29.36
C THR A 358 0.25 -8.06 -28.20
N ALA A 359 0.87 -8.99 -27.49
CA ALA A 359 1.87 -8.73 -26.46
C ALA A 359 3.05 -9.68 -26.64
N ALA A 360 4.24 -9.22 -26.25
CA ALA A 360 5.46 -10.00 -26.30
C ALA A 360 5.91 -10.40 -24.89
N VAL A 361 6.45 -11.60 -24.78
CA VAL A 361 7.11 -12.14 -23.59
C VAL A 361 8.46 -12.70 -24.00
N ILE A 362 9.38 -12.80 -23.05
CA ILE A 362 10.65 -13.48 -23.26
C ILE A 362 10.44 -14.94 -22.86
N ASP A 363 10.54 -15.85 -23.81
CA ASP A 363 10.31 -17.28 -23.58
C ASP A 363 11.50 -17.92 -22.85
N ALA A 364 11.37 -19.18 -22.44
CA ALA A 364 12.37 -19.93 -21.69
C ALA A 364 13.70 -20.13 -22.43
N ASP A 365 13.71 -19.97 -23.77
CA ASP A 365 14.92 -19.94 -24.60
C ASP A 365 15.63 -18.58 -24.59
N GLY A 366 15.03 -17.56 -23.97
CA GLY A 366 15.54 -16.19 -23.91
C GLY A 366 15.14 -15.33 -25.11
N GLU A 367 14.40 -15.88 -26.08
CA GLU A 367 13.97 -15.16 -27.27
C GLU A 367 12.62 -14.47 -27.03
N PRO A 368 12.42 -13.24 -27.52
CA PRO A 368 11.12 -12.58 -27.48
C PRO A 368 10.14 -13.30 -28.40
N LYS A 369 8.98 -13.67 -27.87
CA LYS A 369 7.85 -14.26 -28.60
C LYS A 369 6.57 -13.52 -28.29
N THR A 370 5.74 -13.32 -29.28
CA THR A 370 4.38 -12.83 -29.07
C THR A 370 3.50 -13.91 -28.44
N LEU A 371 2.41 -13.52 -27.78
CA LEU A 371 1.41 -14.48 -27.27
C LEU A 371 0.85 -15.37 -28.40
N HIS A 372 0.73 -14.84 -29.62
CA HIS A 372 0.36 -15.62 -30.80
C HIS A 372 1.42 -16.65 -31.19
N GLU A 373 2.70 -16.29 -31.14
CA GLU A 373 3.79 -17.22 -31.43
C GLU A 373 3.90 -18.32 -30.37
N LEU A 374 3.56 -18.02 -29.11
CA LEU A 374 3.48 -19.01 -28.04
C LEU A 374 2.37 -20.04 -28.26
N THR A 375 1.25 -19.65 -28.87
CA THR A 375 0.12 -20.57 -29.11
C THR A 375 0.02 -21.08 -30.54
N ALA A 376 0.95 -20.70 -31.42
CA ALA A 376 0.89 -21.02 -32.84
C ALA A 376 0.86 -22.53 -33.15
N ARG A 377 1.33 -23.38 -32.23
CA ARG A 377 1.37 -24.83 -32.39
C ARG A 377 0.35 -25.57 -31.54
N THR A 378 0.16 -25.11 -30.31
CA THR A 378 -0.67 -25.77 -29.30
C THR A 378 -1.32 -24.69 -28.43
N ALA A 379 -2.55 -24.93 -27.97
CA ALA A 379 -3.18 -24.06 -26.99
C ALA A 379 -2.36 -24.03 -25.68
N ALA A 380 -2.33 -22.88 -25.03
CA ALA A 380 -1.51 -22.66 -23.84
C ALA A 380 -2.35 -22.21 -22.64
N LEU A 381 -2.15 -22.85 -21.50
CA LEU A 381 -2.66 -22.37 -20.21
C LEU A 381 -1.56 -21.53 -19.55
N LEU A 382 -1.78 -20.22 -19.48
CA LEU A 382 -0.88 -19.30 -18.79
C LEU A 382 -1.32 -19.14 -17.35
N VAL A 383 -0.44 -19.50 -16.42
CA VAL A 383 -0.59 -19.23 -14.98
C VAL A 383 0.25 -17.99 -14.67
N SER A 384 -0.42 -16.89 -14.39
CA SER A 384 0.19 -15.59 -14.14
C SER A 384 0.54 -15.36 -12.68
N ILE A 385 1.75 -14.86 -12.43
CA ILE A 385 2.18 -14.28 -11.16
C ILE A 385 2.84 -12.91 -11.35
N ASN A 386 2.65 -12.02 -10.37
CA ASN A 386 3.33 -10.72 -10.32
C ASN A 386 4.01 -10.43 -8.98
N CYS A 387 3.90 -11.35 -8.02
CA CYS A 387 4.51 -11.25 -6.71
C CYS A 387 4.84 -12.65 -6.17
N LEU A 388 5.63 -12.70 -5.09
CA LEU A 388 6.03 -13.95 -4.43
C LEU A 388 5.30 -14.19 -3.10
N CYS A 389 4.05 -13.75 -3.02
CA CYS A 389 3.17 -14.04 -1.88
C CYS A 389 2.82 -15.54 -1.83
N GLY A 390 2.30 -16.02 -0.69
CA GLY A 390 2.07 -17.45 -0.45
C GLY A 390 1.27 -18.17 -1.56
N THR A 391 0.15 -17.59 -1.99
CA THR A 391 -0.71 -18.16 -3.03
C THR A 391 -0.07 -18.15 -4.41
N SER A 392 0.75 -17.13 -4.72
CA SER A 392 1.47 -17.06 -6.01
C SER A 392 2.61 -18.08 -6.07
N ARG A 393 3.30 -18.31 -4.93
CA ARG A 393 4.29 -19.38 -4.81
C ARG A 393 3.66 -20.76 -4.98
N GLU A 394 2.50 -20.96 -4.37
CA GLU A 394 1.73 -22.21 -4.47
C GLU A 394 1.30 -22.49 -5.91
N ALA A 395 0.76 -21.50 -6.62
CA ALA A 395 0.42 -21.64 -8.04
C ALA A 395 1.65 -21.92 -8.91
N ALA A 396 2.76 -21.20 -8.71
CA ALA A 396 4.00 -21.41 -9.47
C ALA A 396 4.55 -22.84 -9.28
N ALA A 397 4.57 -23.34 -8.05
CA ALA A 397 4.96 -24.73 -7.74
C ALA A 397 4.01 -25.78 -8.34
N SER A 398 2.79 -25.40 -8.71
CA SER A 398 1.77 -26.31 -9.24
C SER A 398 1.83 -26.45 -10.76
N VAL A 399 2.50 -25.54 -11.48
CA VAL A 399 2.57 -25.50 -12.95
C VAL A 399 3.03 -26.83 -13.55
N ASN A 400 4.12 -27.42 -13.05
CA ASN A 400 4.63 -28.69 -13.55
C ASN A 400 3.64 -29.85 -13.38
N ARG A 401 2.86 -29.84 -12.28
CA ARG A 401 1.82 -30.84 -12.03
C ARG A 401 0.65 -30.66 -12.98
N TRP A 402 0.18 -29.43 -13.18
CA TRP A 402 -0.90 -29.14 -14.15
C TRP A 402 -0.47 -29.47 -15.58
N ALA A 403 0.80 -29.25 -15.95
CA ALA A 403 1.35 -29.68 -17.24
C ALA A 403 1.26 -31.20 -17.45
N GLN A 404 1.45 -32.00 -16.39
CA GLN A 404 1.28 -33.46 -16.45
C GLN A 404 -0.19 -33.88 -16.58
N THR A 405 -1.11 -33.10 -16.00
CA THR A 405 -2.56 -33.33 -16.11
C THR A 405 -3.10 -32.98 -17.49
N LEU A 406 -2.54 -31.96 -18.14
CA LEU A 406 -2.99 -31.42 -19.43
C LEU A 406 -1.91 -31.61 -20.52
N PRO A 407 -1.50 -32.83 -20.88
CA PRO A 407 -0.42 -33.06 -21.85
C PRO A 407 -0.74 -32.58 -23.27
N GLN A 408 -2.01 -32.29 -23.56
CA GLN A 408 -2.47 -31.73 -24.84
C GLN A 408 -2.28 -30.21 -24.93
N LEU A 409 -1.94 -29.54 -23.81
CA LEU A 409 -1.77 -28.09 -23.72
C LEU A 409 -0.35 -27.75 -23.26
N GLU A 410 0.13 -26.57 -23.65
CA GLU A 410 1.33 -26.01 -23.02
C GLU A 410 0.94 -25.28 -21.74
N VAL A 411 1.31 -25.79 -20.57
CA VAL A 411 1.08 -25.11 -19.29
C VAL A 411 2.34 -24.34 -18.90
N ARG A 412 2.23 -23.02 -18.80
CA ARG A 412 3.38 -22.11 -18.62
C ARG A 412 3.14 -21.13 -17.46
N LEU A 413 4.22 -20.78 -16.76
CA LEU A 413 4.24 -19.70 -15.79
C LEU A 413 4.50 -18.38 -16.51
N LEU A 414 3.51 -17.49 -16.54
CA LEU A 414 3.67 -16.10 -16.98
C LEU A 414 4.10 -15.26 -15.77
N SER A 415 5.31 -14.71 -15.77
CA SER A 415 5.88 -14.04 -14.60
C SER A 415 6.38 -12.65 -14.95
N SER A 416 5.96 -11.62 -14.21
CA SER A 416 6.58 -10.28 -14.30
C SER A 416 7.91 -10.16 -13.55
N LEU A 417 8.23 -11.17 -12.74
CA LEU A 417 9.53 -11.35 -12.09
C LEU A 417 10.47 -12.07 -13.05
N LYS A 418 11.74 -11.64 -13.09
CA LYS A 418 12.75 -12.29 -13.94
C LYS A 418 12.93 -13.75 -13.56
N PRO A 419 13.18 -14.66 -14.53
CA PRO A 419 13.40 -16.08 -14.23
C PRO A 419 14.47 -16.26 -13.15
N GLU A 420 15.59 -15.56 -13.23
CA GLU A 420 16.70 -15.67 -12.26
C GLU A 420 16.31 -15.28 -10.82
N SER A 421 15.27 -14.46 -10.65
CA SER A 421 14.78 -14.01 -9.34
C SER A 421 13.78 -14.96 -8.68
N LEU A 422 13.25 -15.93 -9.44
CA LEU A 422 12.36 -16.96 -8.91
C LEU A 422 13.18 -17.99 -8.12
N PRO A 423 12.79 -18.36 -6.88
CA PRO A 423 13.40 -19.48 -6.17
C PRO A 423 13.39 -20.75 -7.01
N GLU A 424 14.48 -21.52 -6.98
CA GLU A 424 14.67 -22.71 -7.80
C GLU A 424 13.56 -23.75 -7.54
N GLU A 425 13.04 -23.82 -6.31
CA GLU A 425 12.02 -24.79 -5.91
C GLU A 425 10.64 -24.54 -6.53
N ILE A 426 10.37 -23.31 -6.98
CA ILE A 426 9.08 -22.92 -7.55
C ILE A 426 9.18 -22.54 -9.03
N ARG A 427 10.38 -22.60 -9.61
CA ARG A 427 10.63 -22.26 -11.00
C ARG A 427 10.34 -23.50 -11.86
N PRO A 428 9.31 -23.48 -12.73
CA PRO A 428 9.03 -24.61 -13.60
C PRO A 428 10.10 -24.74 -14.69
N ASP A 429 10.47 -26.00 -14.99
CA ASP A 429 11.58 -26.31 -15.90
C ASP A 429 11.21 -25.96 -17.34
N GLY A 430 11.90 -24.97 -17.92
CA GLY A 430 11.72 -24.59 -19.32
C GLY A 430 10.32 -24.04 -19.67
N ALA A 431 9.52 -23.68 -18.67
CA ALA A 431 8.12 -23.27 -18.85
C ALA A 431 7.82 -21.88 -18.24
N VAL A 432 8.84 -21.04 -18.06
CA VAL A 432 8.69 -19.64 -17.62
C VAL A 432 8.66 -18.72 -18.83
N ALA A 433 7.55 -18.03 -19.03
CA ALA A 433 7.44 -16.89 -19.92
C ALA A 433 7.62 -15.61 -19.09
N TYR A 434 8.73 -14.91 -19.30
CA TYR A 434 9.02 -13.66 -18.61
C TYR A 434 8.28 -12.50 -19.28
N ASP A 435 7.32 -11.94 -18.56
CA ASP A 435 6.53 -10.80 -18.95
C ASP A 435 7.16 -9.50 -18.45
N HIS A 436 8.10 -8.97 -19.22
CA HIS A 436 8.79 -7.74 -18.85
C HIS A 436 7.78 -6.61 -18.61
N ALA A 437 7.79 -6.06 -17.40
CA ALA A 437 6.88 -5.01 -16.95
C ALA A 437 5.38 -5.38 -16.91
N GLY A 438 5.02 -6.67 -16.99
CA GLY A 438 3.62 -7.10 -16.92
C GLY A 438 2.79 -6.72 -18.16
N LEU A 439 3.44 -6.52 -19.32
CA LEU A 439 2.79 -6.06 -20.55
C LEU A 439 1.78 -7.09 -21.07
N ALA A 440 2.14 -8.37 -21.07
CA ALA A 440 1.24 -9.45 -21.47
C ALA A 440 0.10 -9.63 -20.46
N GLN A 441 0.38 -9.53 -19.17
CA GLN A 441 -0.65 -9.54 -18.11
C GLN A 441 -1.64 -8.39 -18.26
N LYS A 442 -1.16 -7.18 -18.59
CA LYS A 442 -2.02 -6.01 -18.85
C LYS A 442 -2.83 -6.18 -20.13
N ALA A 443 -2.22 -6.67 -21.20
CA ALA A 443 -2.89 -6.92 -22.47
C ALA A 443 -3.99 -7.97 -22.34
N LEU A 444 -3.76 -9.00 -21.52
CA LEU A 444 -4.71 -10.05 -21.17
C LEU A 444 -5.68 -9.66 -20.03
N GLU A 445 -5.61 -8.41 -19.55
CA GLU A 445 -6.45 -7.87 -18.47
C GLU A 445 -6.43 -8.72 -17.17
N LEU A 446 -5.28 -9.34 -16.86
CA LEU A 446 -5.14 -10.20 -15.69
C LEU A 446 -4.95 -9.37 -14.41
N SER A 447 -6.03 -9.20 -13.64
CA SER A 447 -5.99 -8.49 -12.36
C SER A 447 -5.73 -9.42 -11.17
N GLY A 448 -4.63 -9.22 -10.43
CA GLY A 448 -4.30 -10.00 -9.22
C GLY A 448 -3.23 -11.07 -9.44
N SER A 449 -3.00 -11.92 -8.44
CA SER A 449 -1.98 -12.98 -8.49
C SER A 449 -2.27 -14.05 -7.43
N PRO A 450 -2.39 -15.35 -7.80
CA PRO A 450 -2.28 -15.92 -9.14
C PRO A 450 -3.57 -15.81 -9.97
N VAL A 451 -3.43 -15.78 -11.30
CA VAL A 451 -4.53 -15.78 -12.28
C VAL A 451 -4.22 -16.74 -13.41
N ALA A 452 -5.15 -17.57 -13.86
CA ALA A 452 -4.97 -18.42 -15.04
C ALA A 452 -5.85 -17.98 -16.22
N VAL A 453 -5.30 -18.04 -17.43
CA VAL A 453 -6.01 -17.79 -18.68
C VAL A 453 -5.62 -18.85 -19.72
N LEU A 454 -6.60 -19.36 -20.45
CA LEU A 454 -6.42 -20.35 -21.50
C LEU A 454 -6.45 -19.64 -22.86
N LEU A 455 -5.37 -19.81 -23.62
CA LEU A 455 -5.19 -19.26 -24.96
C LEU A 455 -5.33 -20.38 -25.99
N GLY A 456 -6.16 -20.18 -27.01
CA GLY A 456 -6.38 -21.12 -28.09
C GLY A 456 -5.30 -21.07 -29.16
N ALA A 457 -5.07 -22.20 -29.83
CA ALA A 457 -4.21 -22.27 -31.02
C ALA A 457 -4.85 -21.62 -32.25
N ASP A 458 -6.14 -21.29 -32.19
CA ASP A 458 -6.91 -20.52 -33.17
C ASP A 458 -6.64 -19.01 -33.09
N GLY A 459 -5.78 -18.57 -32.16
CA GLY A 459 -5.46 -17.16 -31.96
C GLY A 459 -6.50 -16.41 -31.12
N LEU A 460 -7.42 -17.13 -30.47
CA LEU A 460 -8.47 -16.56 -29.62
C LEU A 460 -8.29 -16.97 -28.15
N LEU A 461 -8.80 -16.17 -27.20
CA LEU A 461 -8.91 -16.57 -25.81
C LEU A 461 -9.93 -17.71 -25.68
N ALA A 462 -9.55 -18.80 -25.02
CA ALA A 462 -10.35 -20.03 -24.93
C ALA A 462 -10.95 -20.29 -23.54
N GLY A 463 -10.49 -19.59 -22.49
CA GLY A 463 -11.14 -19.58 -21.17
C GLY A 463 -10.39 -18.73 -20.13
N GLY A 464 -11.04 -18.42 -19.01
CA GLY A 464 -10.52 -17.51 -17.98
C GLY A 464 -10.81 -16.03 -18.28
N PRO A 465 -10.23 -15.07 -17.53
CA PRO A 465 -9.32 -15.25 -16.42
C PRO A 465 -9.97 -15.87 -15.17
N VAL A 466 -9.25 -16.75 -14.49
CA VAL A 466 -9.67 -17.38 -13.22
C VAL A 466 -8.69 -17.00 -12.11
N HIS A 467 -9.20 -16.51 -10.99
CA HIS A 467 -8.38 -15.96 -9.90
C HIS A 467 -8.33 -16.90 -8.70
N GLY A 468 -7.14 -17.11 -8.14
CA GLY A 468 -6.95 -17.92 -6.93
C GLY A 468 -6.61 -19.38 -7.21
N VAL A 469 -5.86 -20.00 -6.30
CA VAL A 469 -5.31 -21.35 -6.51
C VAL A 469 -6.42 -22.40 -6.62
N ALA A 470 -7.43 -22.34 -5.76
CA ALA A 470 -8.51 -23.33 -5.74
C ALA A 470 -9.36 -23.27 -7.02
N GLU A 471 -9.65 -22.07 -7.49
CA GLU A 471 -10.39 -21.84 -8.72
C GLU A 471 -9.57 -22.25 -9.95
N ILE A 472 -8.25 -22.03 -9.95
CA ILE A 472 -7.35 -22.52 -11.01
C ILE A 472 -7.30 -24.05 -11.00
N GLU A 473 -7.27 -24.70 -9.83
CA GLU A 473 -7.33 -26.17 -9.75
C GLU A 473 -8.63 -26.72 -10.33
N GLN A 474 -9.77 -26.08 -10.02
CA GLN A 474 -11.05 -26.46 -10.63
C GLN A 474 -11.04 -26.22 -12.15
N PHE A 475 -10.53 -25.08 -12.61
CA PHE A 475 -10.45 -24.75 -14.02
C PHE A 475 -9.59 -25.75 -14.80
N VAL A 476 -8.46 -26.20 -14.24
CA VAL A 476 -7.62 -27.26 -14.81
C VAL A 476 -8.38 -28.59 -14.90
N ALA A 477 -9.14 -28.94 -13.87
CA ALA A 477 -9.96 -30.15 -13.86
C ALA A 477 -11.06 -30.12 -14.93
N ASP A 478 -11.76 -28.98 -15.07
CA ASP A 478 -12.81 -28.78 -16.06
C ASP A 478 -12.26 -28.89 -17.49
N ILE A 479 -11.07 -28.31 -17.75
CA ILE A 479 -10.39 -28.43 -19.05
C ILE A 479 -10.02 -29.90 -19.33
N ALA A 480 -9.49 -30.61 -18.33
CA ALA A 480 -9.10 -32.02 -18.49
C ALA A 480 -10.30 -32.91 -18.81
N GLU A 481 -11.44 -32.66 -18.18
CA GLU A 481 -12.71 -33.36 -18.47
C GLU A 481 -13.16 -33.10 -19.91
N GLN A 482 -13.23 -31.83 -20.34
CA GLN A 482 -13.64 -31.46 -21.70
C GLN A 482 -12.72 -32.05 -22.78
N LEU A 483 -11.40 -32.04 -22.56
CA LEU A 483 -10.44 -32.65 -23.48
C LEU A 483 -10.55 -34.18 -23.51
N GLY A 484 -10.94 -34.80 -22.40
CA GLY A 484 -11.23 -36.23 -22.31
C GLY A 484 -12.47 -36.63 -23.11
N GLU A 485 -13.55 -35.85 -23.01
CA GLU A 485 -14.79 -36.05 -23.77
C GLU A 485 -14.59 -35.87 -25.27
N ALA A 486 -13.75 -34.89 -25.69
CA ALA A 486 -13.47 -34.66 -27.11
C ALA A 486 -12.57 -35.75 -27.75
N ALA A 487 -11.88 -36.55 -26.93
CA ALA A 487 -10.96 -37.59 -27.38
C ALA A 487 -11.56 -39.02 -27.37
N GLY A 488 -12.72 -39.21 -26.74
CA GLY A 488 -13.49 -40.47 -26.72
C GLY A 488 -14.57 -40.51 -27.78
#